data_AF-A0A2V1D784-F1
#
_entry.id   AF-A0A2V1D784-F1
#
_cell.length_a   1.000
_cell.length_b   1.000
_cell.length_c   1.000
_cell.angle_alpha   90.00
_cell.angle_beta   90.00
_cell.angle_gamma   90.00
#
_symmetry.space_group_name_H-M   'P 1'
#
loop_
_entity.id
_entity.type
_entity.pdbx_description
1 polymer ?
#
loop_
_entity_poly.entity_id
_entity_poly.type
_entity_poly.pdbx_seq_one_letter_code
_entity_poly.pdbx_strand_id
1 'polypeptide(L)'
;GLGRHAWDVPFYLFNPNYALVATIGEAFYGISIMFTKLSILAFYLRFATNWKLRAAIYTTMAIAVIYSLLLAFIFVYRCRPIQKHWDLTITYGSCIDWRKINIFSGVMNTATDFTILVLPVLMIRLQLPIRQKIGVIVVLMTGGFVTCITIIRLKSIVNSVSNPDFTWEDVPQIVWWTTEVDIAIVCACLPAGKPFLRRHFP
;
A
#
# COMPACT_ATOMS: atom_id res chain seq x y z
N GLY A 1 -21.20 -15.00 -6.48
CA GLY A 1 -19.82 -14.67 -6.90
C GLY A 1 -19.38 -13.38 -6.23
N LEU A 2 -18.17 -12.90 -6.52
CA LEU A 2 -17.68 -11.58 -6.12
C LEU A 2 -18.73 -10.50 -6.48
N GLY A 3 -19.08 -9.64 -5.52
CA GLY A 3 -20.09 -8.59 -5.70
C GLY A 3 -21.54 -9.01 -5.48
N ARG A 4 -21.76 -10.18 -4.87
CA ARG A 4 -23.05 -10.60 -4.28
C ARG A 4 -22.87 -10.92 -2.80
N HIS A 5 -23.93 -10.79 -2.01
CA HIS A 5 -23.88 -11.11 -0.57
C HIS A 5 -23.45 -12.55 -0.35
N ALA A 6 -22.78 -12.82 0.78
CA ALA A 6 -22.15 -14.12 1.02
C ALA A 6 -23.17 -15.26 1.04
N TRP A 7 -24.40 -14.97 1.49
CA TRP A 7 -25.53 -15.90 1.52
C TRP A 7 -26.17 -16.16 0.15
N ASP A 8 -25.93 -15.31 -0.86
CA ASP A 8 -26.43 -15.50 -2.23
C ASP A 8 -25.46 -16.33 -3.10
N VAL A 9 -24.32 -16.77 -2.53
CA VAL A 9 -23.31 -17.55 -3.23
C VAL A 9 -23.36 -19.01 -2.78
N PRO A 10 -23.81 -19.94 -3.63
CA PRO A 10 -23.82 -21.35 -3.31
C PRO A 10 -22.42 -21.89 -2.98
N PHE A 11 -22.32 -22.77 -1.98
CA PHE A 11 -21.05 -23.34 -1.51
C PHE A 11 -20.24 -24.08 -2.60
N TYR A 12 -20.88 -24.60 -3.66
CA TYR A 12 -20.18 -25.26 -4.77
C TYR A 12 -19.44 -24.28 -5.71
N LEU A 13 -19.76 -22.98 -5.65
CA LEU A 13 -19.05 -21.92 -6.39
C LEU A 13 -17.86 -21.37 -5.62
N PHE A 14 -17.70 -21.72 -4.34
CA PHE A 14 -16.52 -21.38 -3.55
C PHE A 14 -15.35 -22.26 -3.97
N ASN A 15 -14.58 -21.75 -4.93
CA ASN A 15 -13.40 -22.44 -5.43
C ASN A 15 -12.22 -22.19 -4.46
N PRO A 16 -11.60 -23.24 -3.87
CA PRO A 16 -10.45 -23.07 -2.98
C PRO A 16 -9.27 -22.36 -3.66
N ASN A 17 -9.17 -22.44 -4.98
CA ASN A 17 -8.15 -21.72 -5.76
C ASN A 17 -8.31 -20.18 -5.68
N TYR A 18 -9.52 -19.67 -5.44
CA TYR A 18 -9.77 -18.23 -5.33
C TYR A 18 -9.05 -17.63 -4.11
N ALA A 19 -9.17 -18.28 -2.94
CA ALA A 19 -8.52 -17.80 -1.71
C ALA A 19 -6.99 -17.80 -1.83
N LEU A 20 -6.44 -18.80 -2.54
CA LEU A 20 -5.01 -18.88 -2.82
C LEU A 20 -4.55 -17.75 -3.75
N VAL A 21 -5.28 -17.50 -4.85
CA VAL A 21 -4.99 -16.38 -5.77
C VAL A 21 -5.13 -15.03 -5.07
N ALA A 22 -6.14 -14.84 -4.22
CA ALA A 22 -6.34 -13.63 -3.45
C ALA A 22 -5.18 -13.36 -2.48
N THR A 23 -4.70 -14.40 -1.77
CA THR A 23 -3.52 -14.29 -0.88
C THR A 23 -2.27 -13.89 -1.64
N ILE A 24 -2.05 -14.46 -2.83
CA ILE A 24 -0.94 -14.09 -3.69
C ILE A 24 -1.08 -12.61 -4.11
N GLY A 25 -2.28 -12.20 -4.55
CA GLY A 25 -2.57 -10.81 -4.91
C GLY A 25 -2.27 -9.81 -3.80
N GLU A 26 -2.66 -10.12 -2.56
CA GLU A 26 -2.37 -9.31 -1.36
C GLU A 26 -0.86 -9.16 -1.12
N ALA A 27 -0.10 -10.24 -1.26
CA ALA A 27 1.36 -10.20 -1.12
C ALA A 27 2.02 -9.35 -2.23
N PHE A 28 1.59 -9.52 -3.48
CA PHE A 28 2.08 -8.73 -4.61
C PHE A 28 1.75 -7.23 -4.50
N TYR A 29 0.56 -6.91 -3.98
CA TYR A 29 0.18 -5.54 -3.66
C TYR A 29 1.15 -4.92 -2.64
N GLY A 30 1.39 -5.60 -1.52
CA GLY A 30 2.31 -5.12 -0.47
C GLY A 30 3.73 -4.92 -0.98
N ILE A 31 4.23 -5.87 -1.79
CA ILE A 31 5.57 -5.80 -2.40
C ILE A 31 5.65 -4.66 -3.41
N SER A 32 4.64 -4.46 -4.25
CA SER A 32 4.58 -3.36 -5.22
C SER A 32 4.65 -1.99 -4.52
N ILE A 33 3.89 -1.82 -3.44
CA ILE A 33 3.94 -0.60 -2.62
C ILE A 33 5.32 -0.42 -1.98
N MET A 34 5.93 -1.48 -1.45
CA MET A 34 7.27 -1.40 -0.89
C MET A 34 8.29 -0.90 -1.93
N PHE A 35 8.28 -1.47 -3.15
CA PHE A 35 9.21 -1.08 -4.21
C PHE A 35 8.98 0.35 -4.70
N THR A 36 7.73 0.80 -4.84
CA THR A 36 7.43 2.19 -5.22
C THR A 36 7.95 3.18 -4.18
N LYS A 37 7.75 2.91 -2.89
CA LYS A 37 8.32 3.74 -1.81
C LYS A 37 9.84 3.76 -1.87
N LEU A 38 10.48 2.59 -1.96
CA LEU A 38 11.94 2.51 -2.07
C LEU A 38 12.49 3.30 -3.26
N SER A 39 11.80 3.26 -4.41
CA SER A 39 12.17 4.05 -5.60
C SER A 39 12.12 5.56 -5.32
N ILE A 40 11.06 6.06 -4.68
CA ILE A 40 10.92 7.47 -4.30
C ILE A 40 11.99 7.88 -3.28
N LEU A 41 12.24 7.06 -2.26
CA LEU A 41 13.28 7.33 -1.26
C LEU A 41 14.69 7.30 -1.86
N ALA A 42 14.97 6.38 -2.79
CA ALA A 42 16.23 6.33 -3.51
C ALA A 42 16.42 7.59 -4.38
N PHE A 43 15.34 8.09 -5.00
CA PHE A 43 15.35 9.37 -5.71
C PHE A 43 15.68 10.53 -4.75
N TYR A 44 15.10 10.57 -3.55
CA TYR A 44 15.43 11.58 -2.52
C TYR A 44 16.87 11.47 -2.02
N LEU A 45 17.41 10.26 -1.90
CA LEU A 45 18.78 10.04 -1.47
C LEU A 45 19.78 10.71 -2.42
N ARG A 46 19.49 10.74 -3.72
CA ARG A 46 20.30 11.43 -4.73
C ARG A 46 20.41 12.94 -4.50
N PHE A 47 19.38 13.56 -3.91
CA PHE A 47 19.35 14.99 -3.60
C PHE A 47 19.74 15.29 -2.14
N ALA A 48 19.86 14.28 -1.30
CA ALA A 48 20.20 14.46 0.10
C ALA A 48 21.67 14.87 0.25
N THR A 49 21.89 16.16 0.53
CA THR A 49 23.22 16.74 0.80
C THR A 49 23.64 16.53 2.26
N ASN A 50 22.69 16.53 3.19
CA ASN A 50 22.94 16.46 4.63
C ASN A 50 22.96 15.02 5.15
N TRP A 51 23.90 14.69 6.04
CA TRP A 51 24.00 13.35 6.66
C TRP A 51 22.76 12.99 7.47
N LYS A 52 22.17 13.95 8.22
CA LYS A 52 20.95 13.75 9.00
C LYS A 52 19.77 13.33 8.12
N LEU A 53 19.71 13.91 6.93
CA LEU A 53 18.66 13.64 5.97
C LEU A 53 18.85 12.27 5.30
N ARG A 54 20.09 11.91 4.95
CA ARG A 54 20.40 10.55 4.49
C ARG A 54 20.04 9.52 5.54
N ALA A 55 20.38 9.76 6.81
CA ALA A 55 20.00 8.88 7.92
C ALA A 55 18.48 8.75 8.02
N ALA A 56 17.74 9.86 7.99
CA ALA A 56 16.27 9.83 7.99
C ALA A 56 15.72 8.99 6.82
N ILE A 57 16.19 9.21 5.60
CA ILE A 57 15.79 8.42 4.41
C ILE A 57 16.04 6.93 4.64
N TYR A 58 17.25 6.54 5.05
CA TYR A 58 17.58 5.13 5.30
C TYR A 58 16.72 4.52 6.41
N THR A 59 16.43 5.27 7.48
CA THR A 59 15.52 4.78 8.54
C THR A 59 14.11 4.52 8.02
N THR A 60 13.55 5.42 7.21
CA THR A 60 12.25 5.19 6.56
C THR A 60 12.26 4.02 5.59
N MET A 61 13.35 3.83 4.82
CA MET A 61 13.49 2.65 3.95
C MET A 61 13.48 1.36 4.77
N ALA A 62 14.25 1.31 5.86
CA ALA A 62 14.31 0.14 6.73
C ALA A 62 12.94 -0.16 7.35
N ILE A 63 12.24 0.85 7.87
CA ILE A 63 10.88 0.69 8.41
C ILE A 63 9.95 0.14 7.33
N ALA A 64 10.01 0.70 6.10
CA ALA A 64 9.16 0.28 5.00
C ALA A 64 9.33 -1.19 4.62
N VAL A 65 10.58 -1.64 4.54
CA VAL A 65 10.91 -3.04 4.24
C VAL A 65 10.48 -3.96 5.37
N ILE A 66 10.78 -3.61 6.63
CA ILE A 66 10.47 -4.45 7.78
C ILE A 66 8.97 -4.68 7.91
N TYR A 67 8.15 -3.62 7.86
CA TYR A 67 6.69 -3.81 8.01
C TYR A 67 6.10 -4.57 6.82
N SER A 68 6.59 -4.33 5.60
CA SER A 68 6.08 -5.00 4.39
C SER A 68 6.39 -6.50 4.40
N LEU A 69 7.60 -6.88 4.82
CA LEU A 69 7.97 -8.28 4.99
C LEU A 69 7.14 -8.94 6.10
N LEU A 70 6.99 -8.29 7.25
CA LEU A 70 6.15 -8.82 8.34
C LEU A 70 4.71 -9.05 7.89
N LEU A 71 4.12 -8.11 7.16
CA LEU A 71 2.79 -8.27 6.59
C LEU A 71 2.71 -9.42 5.59
N ALA A 72 3.70 -9.57 4.69
CA ALA A 72 3.74 -10.68 3.75
C ALA A 72 3.76 -12.04 4.48
N PHE A 73 4.57 -12.18 5.53
CA PHE A 73 4.56 -13.38 6.38
C PHE A 73 3.21 -13.58 7.06
N ILE A 74 2.60 -12.52 7.60
CA ILE A 74 1.30 -12.62 8.25
C ILE A 74 0.23 -13.06 7.25
N PHE A 75 0.20 -12.53 6.03
CA PHE A 75 -0.79 -12.95 5.01
C PHE A 75 -0.69 -14.43 4.67
N VAL A 76 0.53 -14.97 4.55
CA VAL A 76 0.75 -16.40 4.28
C VAL A 76 0.42 -17.27 5.50
N TYR A 77 0.80 -16.84 6.71
CA TYR A 77 0.70 -17.64 7.94
C TYR A 77 -0.47 -17.21 8.85
N ARG A 78 -1.49 -16.54 8.31
CA ARG A 78 -2.61 -15.98 9.11
C ARG A 78 -3.48 -17.03 9.80
N CYS A 79 -3.51 -18.26 9.28
CA CYS A 79 -4.32 -19.35 9.83
C CYS A 79 -3.43 -20.50 10.34
N ARG A 80 -3.86 -21.10 11.45
CA ARG A 80 -3.29 -22.34 12.02
C ARG A 80 -4.41 -23.38 12.10
N PRO A 81 -4.43 -24.43 11.25
CA PRO A 81 -3.50 -24.75 10.17
C PRO A 81 -3.66 -23.82 8.95
N ILE A 82 -2.61 -23.69 8.13
CA ILE A 82 -2.59 -22.80 6.96
C ILE A 82 -3.69 -23.18 5.96
N GLN A 83 -3.97 -24.49 5.83
CA GLN A 83 -4.99 -25.01 4.93
C GLN A 83 -6.39 -24.50 5.25
N LYS A 84 -6.68 -24.12 6.49
CA LYS A 84 -7.96 -23.54 6.89
C LYS A 84 -8.30 -22.28 6.10
N HIS A 85 -7.30 -21.59 5.56
CA HIS A 85 -7.56 -20.39 4.79
C HIS A 85 -8.28 -20.69 3.45
N TRP A 86 -7.85 -21.72 2.72
CA TRP A 86 -8.43 -22.04 1.41
C TRP A 86 -9.37 -23.24 1.43
N ASP A 87 -9.28 -24.10 2.45
CA ASP A 87 -10.15 -25.25 2.62
C ASP A 87 -11.16 -25.01 3.74
N LEU A 88 -12.39 -24.66 3.32
CA LEU A 88 -13.51 -24.37 4.21
C LEU A 88 -14.04 -25.63 4.93
N THR A 89 -13.61 -26.83 4.53
CA THR A 89 -13.99 -28.08 5.22
C THR A 89 -13.27 -28.26 6.56
N ILE A 90 -12.18 -27.51 6.79
CA ILE A 90 -11.41 -27.54 8.03
C ILE A 90 -12.01 -26.60 9.07
N THR A 91 -12.81 -27.15 9.99
CA THR A 91 -13.47 -26.38 11.06
C THR A 91 -12.59 -26.15 12.28
N TYR A 92 -11.57 -26.98 12.52
CA TYR A 92 -10.64 -26.83 13.65
C TYR A 92 -9.57 -25.76 13.41
N GLY A 93 -9.00 -25.19 14.47
CA GLY A 93 -7.93 -24.17 14.38
C GLY A 93 -8.40 -22.71 14.46
N SER A 94 -7.45 -21.78 14.45
CA SER A 94 -7.70 -20.34 14.62
C SER A 94 -7.01 -19.52 13.52
N CYS A 95 -7.68 -18.45 13.07
CA CYS A 95 -7.12 -17.48 12.14
C CYS A 95 -7.02 -16.11 12.82
N ILE A 96 -5.99 -15.34 12.46
CA ILE A 96 -5.89 -13.94 12.83
C ILE A 96 -7.00 -13.18 12.11
N ASP A 97 -7.61 -12.23 12.81
CA ASP A 97 -8.65 -11.36 12.26
C ASP A 97 -8.10 -10.52 11.09
N TRP A 98 -8.59 -10.84 9.90
CA TRP A 98 -8.30 -10.17 8.63
C TRP A 98 -8.35 -8.64 8.77
N ARG A 99 -9.34 -8.14 9.49
CA ARG A 99 -9.63 -6.72 9.62
C ARG A 99 -8.57 -6.00 10.41
N LYS A 100 -8.04 -6.64 11.48
CA LYS A 100 -6.94 -6.09 12.28
C LYS A 100 -5.67 -5.96 11.44
N ILE A 101 -5.39 -6.96 10.60
CA ILE A 101 -4.24 -6.94 9.67
C ILE A 101 -4.40 -5.79 8.67
N ASN A 102 -5.60 -5.62 8.09
CA ASN A 102 -5.86 -4.56 7.11
C ASN A 102 -5.74 -3.16 7.71
N ILE A 103 -6.29 -2.94 8.92
CA ILE A 103 -6.18 -1.67 9.65
C ILE A 103 -4.70 -1.37 9.96
N PHE A 104 -3.95 -2.34 10.49
CA PHE A 104 -2.53 -2.17 10.77
C PHE A 104 -1.73 -1.82 9.51
N SER A 105 -1.99 -2.54 8.41
CA SER A 105 -1.38 -2.27 7.10
C SER A 105 -1.69 -0.85 6.62
N GLY A 106 -2.96 -0.42 6.66
CA GLY A 106 -3.37 0.91 6.25
C GLY A 106 -2.74 2.03 7.08
N VAL A 107 -2.64 1.85 8.41
CA VAL A 107 -2.01 2.81 9.32
C VAL A 107 -0.51 2.93 9.03
N MET A 108 0.20 1.81 8.91
CA MET A 108 1.64 1.81 8.60
C MET A 108 1.92 2.39 7.21
N ASN A 109 1.07 2.09 6.23
CA ASN A 109 1.19 2.62 4.88
C ASN A 109 1.03 4.15 4.88
N THR A 110 -0.01 4.65 5.54
CA THR A 110 -0.28 6.09 5.65
C THR A 110 0.79 6.83 6.44
N ALA A 111 1.28 6.26 7.56
CA ALA A 111 2.33 6.84 8.37
C ALA A 111 3.65 6.97 7.59
N THR A 112 4.01 5.95 6.82
CA THR A 112 5.22 6.00 5.99
C THR A 112 5.07 6.98 4.82
N ASP A 113 3.90 7.06 4.19
CA ASP A 113 3.64 8.07 3.15
C ASP A 113 3.74 9.49 3.70
N PHE A 114 3.14 9.75 4.86
CA PHE A 114 3.26 11.05 5.53
C PHE A 114 4.72 11.41 5.83
N THR A 115 5.52 10.43 6.28
CA THR A 115 6.94 10.65 6.55
C THR A 115 7.70 11.00 5.26
N ILE A 116 7.41 10.30 4.16
CA ILE A 116 7.99 10.58 2.84
C ILE A 116 7.59 11.98 2.36
N LEU A 117 6.35 12.41 2.61
CA LEU A 117 5.85 13.75 2.26
C LEU A 117 6.51 14.88 3.08
N VAL A 118 6.79 14.64 4.36
CA VAL A 118 7.41 15.64 5.25
C VAL A 118 8.91 15.80 4.99
N LEU A 119 9.59 14.71 4.61
CA LEU A 119 11.03 14.71 4.33
C LEU A 119 11.50 15.86 3.40
N PRO A 120 10.87 16.10 2.24
CA PRO A 120 11.31 17.14 1.34
C PRO A 120 10.83 18.54 1.76
N VAL A 121 9.77 18.67 2.58
CA VAL A 121 9.39 19.97 3.17
C VAL A 121 10.50 20.49 4.08
N LEU A 122 11.15 19.60 4.82
CA LEU A 122 12.36 19.90 5.59
C LEU A 122 13.55 20.27 4.68
N MET A 123 13.62 19.71 3.46
CA MET A 123 14.63 20.08 2.46
C MET A 123 14.41 21.47 1.85
N ILE A 124 13.17 21.93 1.66
CA ILE A 124 12.89 23.22 0.97
C ILE A 124 13.40 24.44 1.78
N ARG A 125 13.63 24.29 3.09
CA ARG A 125 14.36 25.29 3.88
C ARG A 125 15.82 25.45 3.46
N LEU A 126 16.39 24.44 2.79
CA LEU A 126 17.67 24.47 2.11
C LEU A 126 17.42 24.96 0.67
N GLN A 127 18.15 25.96 0.20
CA GLN A 127 17.94 26.63 -1.09
C GLN A 127 18.08 25.69 -2.31
N LEU A 128 17.06 24.87 -2.58
CA LEU A 128 17.05 23.98 -3.74
C LEU A 128 16.71 24.77 -5.02
N PRO A 129 17.38 24.49 -6.16
CA PRO A 129 17.03 25.08 -7.44
C PRO A 129 15.59 24.74 -7.86
N ILE A 130 14.89 25.69 -8.48
CA ILE A 130 13.46 25.63 -8.86
C ILE A 130 13.08 24.32 -9.58
N ARG A 131 14.00 23.77 -10.39
CA ARG A 131 13.79 22.52 -11.13
C ARG A 131 13.58 21.31 -10.21
N GLN A 132 14.24 21.28 -9.05
CA GLN A 132 14.12 20.23 -8.03
C GLN A 132 12.88 20.45 -7.16
N LYS A 133 12.56 21.70 -6.84
CA LYS A 133 11.36 22.09 -6.08
C LYS A 133 10.06 21.61 -6.73
N ILE A 134 9.96 21.67 -8.06
CA ILE A 134 8.77 21.18 -8.79
C ILE A 134 8.59 19.66 -8.68
N GLY A 135 9.68 18.88 -8.75
CA GLY A 135 9.59 17.41 -8.62
C GLY A 135 9.09 17.00 -7.24
N VAL A 136 9.56 17.69 -6.21
CA VAL A 136 9.08 17.54 -4.83
C VAL A 136 7.60 17.90 -4.71
N ILE A 137 7.16 19.03 -5.29
CA ILE A 137 5.75 19.47 -5.21
C ILE A 137 4.81 18.46 -5.87
N VAL A 138 5.20 17.88 -7.02
CA VAL A 138 4.38 16.86 -7.70
C VAL A 138 4.22 15.62 -6.82
N VAL A 139 5.31 15.09 -6.25
CA VAL A 139 5.23 13.95 -5.32
C VAL A 139 4.43 14.30 -4.06
N LEU A 140 4.55 15.55 -3.58
CA LEU A 140 3.81 16.03 -2.42
C LEU A 140 2.29 16.05 -2.67
N MET A 141 1.88 16.60 -3.82
CA MET A 141 0.46 16.69 -4.19
C MET A 141 -0.14 15.31 -4.40
N THR A 142 0.56 14.42 -5.11
CA THR A 142 0.02 13.11 -5.42
C THR A 142 0.04 12.17 -4.21
N GLY A 143 1.09 12.18 -3.39
CA GLY A 143 1.11 11.43 -2.13
C GLY A 143 0.11 11.97 -1.10
N GLY A 144 -0.13 13.29 -1.08
CA GLY A 144 -1.19 13.91 -0.29
C GLY A 144 -2.59 13.43 -0.71
N PHE A 145 -2.82 13.28 -2.01
CA PHE A 145 -4.07 12.73 -2.54
C PHE A 145 -4.27 11.26 -2.13
N VAL A 146 -3.23 10.43 -2.29
CA VAL A 146 -3.27 9.01 -1.89
C VAL A 146 -3.52 8.87 -0.39
N THR A 147 -2.85 9.66 0.45
CA THR A 147 -3.07 9.62 1.92
C THR A 147 -4.47 10.05 2.33
N CYS A 148 -5.09 11.01 1.65
CA CYS A 148 -6.49 11.36 1.91
C CYS A 148 -7.43 10.19 1.58
N ILE A 149 -7.18 9.49 0.47
CA ILE A 149 -7.94 8.31 0.05
C ILE A 149 -7.80 7.17 1.06
N THR A 150 -6.58 6.89 1.54
CA THR A 150 -6.36 5.80 2.51
C THR A 150 -7.06 6.08 3.84
N ILE A 151 -7.13 7.35 4.28
CA ILE A 151 -7.89 7.75 5.48
C ILE A 151 -9.39 7.51 5.30
N ILE A 152 -9.94 7.88 4.14
CA ILE A 152 -11.36 7.64 3.81
C ILE A 152 -11.66 6.14 3.82
N ARG A 153 -10.78 5.33 3.23
CA ARG A 153 -10.88 3.86 3.23
C ARG A 153 -10.81 3.28 4.65
N LEU A 154 -9.86 3.72 5.47
CA LEU A 154 -9.74 3.30 6.87
C LEU A 154 -11.03 3.58 7.66
N LYS A 155 -11.63 4.76 7.44
CA LYS A 155 -12.91 5.13 8.06
C LYS A 155 -14.07 4.25 7.56
N SER A 156 -14.12 3.93 6.27
CA SER A 156 -15.11 3.03 5.70
C SER A 156 -14.99 1.63 6.30
N ILE A 157 -13.77 1.10 6.37
CA ILE A 157 -13.49 -0.18 7.02
C ILE A 157 -14.02 -0.10 8.45
N VAL A 158 -13.57 0.85 9.28
CA VAL A 158 -13.99 1.02 10.69
C VAL A 158 -15.51 1.14 10.84
N ASN A 159 -16.22 1.83 9.94
CA ASN A 159 -17.68 1.91 10.02
C ASN A 159 -18.38 0.59 9.66
N SER A 160 -17.78 -0.25 8.81
CA SER A 160 -18.27 -1.60 8.50
C SER A 160 -18.02 -2.64 9.60
N VAL A 161 -17.68 -2.25 10.85
CA VAL A 161 -17.50 -3.22 11.98
C VAL A 161 -18.72 -4.15 12.16
N SER A 162 -19.93 -3.72 11.77
CA SER A 162 -21.16 -4.46 12.03
C SER A 162 -21.64 -5.38 10.90
N ASN A 163 -20.98 -5.41 9.73
CA ASN A 163 -21.45 -6.16 8.57
C ASN A 163 -20.67 -7.49 8.39
N PRO A 164 -21.33 -8.66 8.46
CA PRO A 164 -20.69 -9.97 8.26
C PRO A 164 -20.44 -10.35 6.79
N ASP A 165 -20.72 -9.45 5.83
CA ASP A 165 -20.65 -9.72 4.39
C ASP A 165 -19.24 -9.55 3.80
N PHE A 166 -18.42 -10.59 3.92
CA PHE A 166 -17.07 -10.59 3.33
C PHE A 166 -17.10 -10.43 1.80
N THR A 167 -17.95 -11.16 1.06
CA THR A 167 -17.97 -11.14 -0.43
C THR A 167 -18.48 -9.85 -1.05
N TRP A 168 -19.23 -9.04 -0.30
CA TRP A 168 -19.69 -7.73 -0.76
C TRP A 168 -18.64 -6.64 -0.52
N GLU A 169 -17.95 -6.70 0.62
CA GLU A 169 -16.93 -5.74 1.02
C GLU A 169 -15.56 -5.99 0.33
N ASP A 170 -15.29 -7.21 -0.16
CA ASP A 170 -14.02 -7.54 -0.82
C ASP A 170 -13.84 -6.82 -2.17
N VAL A 171 -14.92 -6.67 -2.95
CA VAL A 171 -14.89 -6.02 -4.28
C VAL A 171 -14.39 -4.57 -4.23
N PRO A 172 -15.00 -3.66 -3.44
CA PRO A 172 -14.49 -2.29 -3.37
C PRO A 172 -13.06 -2.26 -2.86
N GLN A 173 -12.67 -3.18 -1.98
CA GLN A 173 -11.33 -3.21 -1.44
C GLN A 173 -10.25 -3.56 -2.48
N ILE A 174 -10.53 -4.52 -3.38
CA ILE A 174 -9.63 -4.87 -4.49
C ILE A 174 -9.48 -3.69 -5.47
N VAL A 175 -10.58 -2.99 -5.78
CA VAL A 175 -10.54 -1.77 -6.62
C VAL A 175 -9.68 -0.69 -5.97
N TRP A 176 -9.79 -0.50 -4.66
CA TRP A 176 -8.95 0.45 -3.94
C TRP A 176 -7.47 0.06 -3.96
N TRP A 177 -7.13 -1.23 -3.78
CA TRP A 177 -5.73 -1.67 -3.82
C TRP A 177 -5.10 -1.47 -5.20
N THR A 178 -5.81 -1.81 -6.27
CA THR A 178 -5.32 -1.64 -7.64
C THR A 178 -5.11 -0.18 -7.97
N THR A 179 -6.11 0.67 -7.72
CA THR A 179 -5.99 2.12 -7.93
C THR A 179 -4.88 2.76 -7.11
N GLU A 180 -4.69 2.35 -5.86
CA GLU A 180 -3.62 2.83 -4.99
C GLU A 180 -2.22 2.50 -5.56
N VAL A 181 -2.01 1.27 -6.03
CA VAL A 181 -0.75 0.86 -6.67
C VAL A 181 -0.50 1.61 -7.97
N ASP A 182 -1.51 1.70 -8.84
CA ASP A 182 -1.38 2.38 -10.12
C ASP A 182 -1.02 3.86 -9.94
N ILE A 183 -1.71 4.55 -9.03
CA ILE A 183 -1.41 5.94 -8.69
C ILE A 183 0.01 6.03 -8.12
N ALA A 184 0.39 5.17 -7.17
CA ALA A 184 1.73 5.18 -6.57
C ALA A 184 2.85 4.99 -7.60
N ILE A 185 2.67 4.08 -8.58
CA ILE A 185 3.62 3.86 -9.67
C ILE A 185 3.72 5.10 -10.55
N VAL A 186 2.59 5.69 -10.96
CA VAL A 186 2.60 6.94 -11.75
C VAL A 186 3.34 8.05 -10.98
N CYS A 187 3.07 8.18 -9.68
CA CYS A 187 3.75 9.15 -8.81
C CYS A 187 5.26 8.95 -8.76
N ALA A 188 5.72 7.71 -8.64
CA ALA A 188 7.14 7.37 -8.62
C ALA A 188 7.82 7.67 -9.97
N CYS A 189 7.10 7.53 -11.09
CA CYS A 189 7.62 7.75 -12.44
C CYS A 189 7.63 9.23 -12.86
N LEU A 190 6.73 10.07 -12.35
CA LEU A 190 6.62 11.50 -12.72
C LEU A 190 7.94 12.29 -12.57
N PRO A 191 8.72 12.17 -11.47
CA PRO A 191 10.01 12.85 -11.33
C PRO A 191 11.05 12.40 -12.36
N ALA A 192 11.04 11.12 -12.74
CA ALA A 192 11.98 10.52 -13.69
C ALA A 192 11.61 10.83 -15.15
N GLY A 193 10.33 10.97 -15.48
CA GLY A 193 9.84 11.34 -16.81
C GLY A 193 10.09 12.79 -17.19
N LYS A 194 10.35 13.68 -16.22
CA LYS A 194 10.59 15.11 -16.45
C LYS A 194 11.74 15.44 -17.44
N PRO A 195 12.96 14.87 -17.34
CA PRO A 195 14.01 15.08 -18.33
C PRO A 195 13.63 14.57 -19.73
N PHE A 196 12.79 13.54 -19.83
CA PHE A 196 12.32 13.01 -21.11
C PHE A 196 11.29 13.95 -21.76
N LEU A 197 10.27 14.37 -20.99
CA LEU A 197 9.24 15.32 -21.43
C LEU A 197 9.87 16.63 -21.89
N ARG A 198 10.82 17.19 -21.12
CA ARG A 198 11.50 18.44 -21.49
C ARG A 198 12.38 18.32 -22.75
N ARG A 199 12.81 17.11 -23.12
CA ARG A 199 13.64 16.88 -24.31
C ARG A 199 12.80 16.67 -25.58
N HIS A 200 11.60 16.11 -25.47
CA HIS A 200 10.74 15.78 -26.61
C HIS A 200 9.53 16.71 -26.79
N PHE A 201 9.10 17.38 -25.73
CA PHE A 201 8.04 18.40 -25.74
C PHE A 201 8.61 19.70 -25.11
N PRO A 202 9.28 20.54 -25.92
CA PRO A 202 9.89 21.80 -25.46
C PRO A 202 8.85 22.83 -24.99
#